data_AF-A0A9N8E135-F1
#
_entry.id   AF-A0A9N8E135-F1
#
_cell.length_a   1.000
_cell.length_b   1.000
_cell.length_c   1.000
_cell.angle_alpha   90.00
_cell.angle_beta   90.00
_cell.angle_gamma   90.00
#
_symmetry.space_group_name_H-M   'P 1'
#
loop_
_entity.id
_entity.type
_entity.pdbx_description
1 polymer ?
#
loop_
_entity_poly.entity_id
_entity_poly.type
_entity_poly.pdbx_seq_one_letter_code
_entity_poly.pdbx_strand_id
1 'polypeptide(L)'
;MSEIGYAVMLVSCHYRHQLGLLGLRPQKPRNTQTMGPQEKAQEWLQNHPNYDLLSDWKKNQLLALATFFYAMQGEHWPDTIESDFGIVRRDRWLDYTKDECLWYSKQSGPAFLTKEDHDSTLNSGLTDLPSPCNELGKYTSLSLAGLEMGLGLTGMNPFLPSEIALLSSLSRIDLGDNSIQVPLAKLISPELYEMTGLRSLLLPAKLE
;
A
#
# COMPACT_ATOMS: atom_id res chain seq x y z
N MET A 1 -6.30 46.31 4.48
CA MET A 1 -5.47 45.29 5.16
C MET A 1 -6.39 44.14 5.45
N SER A 2 -6.16 43.01 4.77
CA SER A 2 -7.02 41.82 4.77
C SER A 2 -6.39 40.81 5.73
N GLU A 3 -7.12 40.36 6.75
CA GLU A 3 -6.73 39.22 7.58
C GLU A 3 -7.68 38.06 7.29
N ILE A 4 -7.10 36.99 6.74
CA ILE A 4 -7.75 35.71 6.47
C ILE A 4 -7.51 34.84 7.72
N GLY A 5 -8.58 34.57 8.47
CA GLY A 5 -8.55 33.66 9.61
C GLY A 5 -8.63 32.20 9.14
N TYR A 6 -7.61 31.42 9.45
CA TYR A 6 -7.57 29.97 9.21
C TYR A 6 -8.45 29.24 10.23
N ALA A 7 -9.38 28.40 9.75
CA ALA A 7 -10.14 27.48 10.58
C ALA A 7 -9.41 26.13 10.68
N VAL A 8 -8.85 25.84 11.86
CA VAL A 8 -8.33 24.51 12.19
C VAL A 8 -9.50 23.69 12.76
N MET A 9 -9.99 22.70 12.00
CA MET A 9 -10.91 21.69 12.54
C MET A 9 -10.12 20.69 13.39
N LEU A 10 -10.15 20.88 14.71
CA LEU A 10 -9.73 19.87 15.68
C LEU A 10 -10.88 18.88 15.87
N VAL A 11 -10.69 17.63 15.46
CA VAL A 11 -11.57 16.52 15.85
C VAL A 11 -11.20 16.12 17.28
N SER A 12 -11.81 16.77 18.27
CA SER A 12 -11.71 16.35 19.67
C SER A 12 -12.69 15.20 19.95
N CYS A 13 -12.15 14.00 20.14
CA CYS A 13 -12.90 12.87 20.68
C CYS A 13 -13.08 13.08 22.19
N HIS A 14 -14.26 13.52 22.63
CA HIS A 14 -14.58 13.71 24.04
C HIS A 14 -14.79 12.34 24.73
N TYR A 15 -13.80 11.90 25.49
CA TYR A 15 -13.97 10.81 26.46
C TYR A 15 -14.68 11.38 27.71
N ARG A 16 -15.99 11.13 27.85
CA ARG A 16 -16.72 11.46 29.08
C ARG A 16 -16.42 10.42 30.14
N HIS A 17 -15.72 10.83 31.20
CA HIS A 17 -15.76 10.16 32.50
C HIS A 17 -17.17 10.27 33.09
N GLN A 18 -17.87 9.14 33.24
CA GLN A 18 -18.92 8.99 34.24
C GLN A 18 -18.77 7.62 34.91
N LEU A 19 -18.24 7.65 36.14
CA LEU A 19 -18.43 6.58 37.12
C LEU A 19 -19.89 6.63 37.58
N GLY A 20 -20.61 5.55 37.36
CA GLY A 20 -21.99 5.36 37.80
C GLY A 20 -22.38 3.89 37.69
N LEU A 21 -22.34 3.19 38.82
CA LEU A 21 -22.82 1.83 39.02
C LEU A 21 -24.28 1.67 38.59
N LEU A 22 -24.58 0.50 37.97
CA LEU A 22 -25.86 -0.22 37.85
C LEU A 22 -26.27 -0.52 36.39
N GLY A 23 -26.35 -1.83 36.11
CA GLY A 23 -26.97 -2.39 34.91
C GLY A 23 -25.97 -2.99 33.93
N LEU A 24 -25.61 -4.27 34.13
CA LEU A 24 -25.04 -5.10 33.07
C LEU A 24 -26.07 -5.18 31.94
N ARG A 25 -25.98 -4.29 30.96
CA ARG A 25 -26.60 -4.50 29.66
C ARG A 25 -25.85 -5.66 29.02
N PRO A 26 -26.55 -6.68 28.49
CA PRO A 26 -25.88 -7.68 27.67
C PRO A 26 -25.18 -6.96 26.53
N GLN A 27 -23.85 -7.05 26.50
CA GLN A 27 -23.05 -6.66 25.35
C GLN A 27 -23.59 -7.48 24.19
N LYS A 28 -24.30 -6.81 23.28
CA LYS A 28 -24.64 -7.36 21.96
C LYS A 28 -23.31 -7.87 21.38
N PRO A 29 -23.22 -9.14 20.91
CA PRO A 29 -21.98 -9.65 20.35
C PRO A 29 -21.50 -8.63 19.30
N ARG A 30 -20.26 -8.18 19.46
CA ARG A 30 -19.58 -7.29 18.52
C ARG A 30 -19.69 -7.99 17.18
N ASN A 31 -20.62 -7.53 16.34
CA ASN A 31 -20.78 -7.98 14.98
C ASN A 31 -19.38 -7.94 14.38
N THR A 32 -18.88 -9.04 13.83
CA THR A 32 -17.55 -9.10 13.20
C THR A 32 -17.61 -8.21 11.97
N GLN A 33 -17.45 -6.91 12.19
CA GLN A 33 -17.43 -5.91 11.14
C GLN A 33 -16.14 -6.17 10.37
N THR A 34 -16.30 -6.62 9.13
CA THR A 34 -15.17 -6.80 8.23
C THR A 34 -14.46 -5.46 8.10
N MET A 35 -13.22 -5.39 8.59
CA MET A 35 -12.44 -4.16 8.54
C MET A 35 -12.15 -3.78 7.08
N GLY A 36 -12.29 -2.49 6.77
CA GLY A 36 -11.93 -1.94 5.47
C GLY A 36 -10.41 -1.93 5.25
N PRO A 37 -9.92 -1.72 4.00
CA PRO A 37 -8.49 -1.66 3.71
C PRO A 37 -7.71 -0.65 4.55
N GLN A 38 -8.26 0.56 4.74
CA GLN A 38 -7.66 1.60 5.57
C GLN A 38 -7.55 1.16 7.03
N GLU A 39 -8.61 0.56 7.58
CA GLU A 39 -8.63 0.09 8.98
C GLU A 39 -7.60 -1.03 9.19
N LYS A 40 -7.50 -1.97 8.25
CA LYS A 40 -6.48 -3.03 8.28
C LYS A 40 -5.06 -2.46 8.20
N ALA A 41 -4.84 -1.51 7.31
CA ALA A 41 -3.54 -0.85 7.15
C ALA A 41 -3.13 -0.06 8.40
N GLN A 42 -4.09 0.64 9.01
CA GLN A 42 -3.91 1.38 10.24
C GLN A 42 -3.56 0.44 11.40
N GLU A 43 -4.28 -0.68 11.54
CA GLU A 43 -3.99 -1.71 12.54
C GLU A 43 -2.59 -2.32 12.33
N TRP A 44 -2.23 -2.66 11.09
CA TRP A 44 -0.88 -3.14 10.75
C TRP A 44 0.18 -2.09 11.14
N LEU A 45 0.01 -0.83 10.74
CA LEU A 45 0.99 0.21 11.03
C LEU A 45 1.15 0.46 12.54
N GLN A 46 0.07 0.45 13.32
CA GLN A 46 0.11 0.61 14.79
C GLN A 46 0.88 -0.52 15.48
N ASN A 47 0.94 -1.70 14.87
CA ASN A 47 1.70 -2.85 15.37
C ASN A 47 3.16 -2.87 14.87
N HIS A 48 3.60 -1.86 14.12
CA HIS A 48 4.98 -1.79 13.64
C HIS A 48 5.96 -1.66 14.83
N PRO A 49 7.02 -2.49 14.93
CA PRO A 49 7.93 -2.51 16.08
C PRO A 49 8.63 -1.18 16.41
N ASN A 50 8.71 -0.28 15.42
CA ASN A 50 9.38 1.00 15.52
C ASN A 50 8.40 2.16 15.33
N TYR A 51 7.08 1.94 15.46
CA TYR A 51 6.05 2.93 15.15
C TYR A 51 6.33 4.32 15.73
N ASP A 52 6.72 4.39 17.01
CA ASP A 52 7.02 5.66 17.68
C ASP A 52 8.28 6.36 17.15
N LEU A 53 9.21 5.61 16.56
CA LEU A 53 10.46 6.11 15.98
C LEU A 53 10.31 6.52 14.51
N LEU A 54 9.23 6.10 13.85
CA LEU A 54 8.96 6.48 12.47
C LEU A 54 8.57 7.95 12.39
N SER A 55 9.25 8.68 11.49
CA SER A 55 8.81 10.02 11.09
C SER A 55 7.41 10.00 10.46
N ASP A 56 6.70 11.13 10.54
CA ASP A 56 5.32 11.23 10.03
C ASP A 56 5.21 10.90 8.53
N TRP A 57 6.19 11.33 7.73
CA TRP A 57 6.17 11.03 6.29
C TRP A 57 6.32 9.53 6.01
N LYS A 58 7.12 8.81 6.83
CA LYS A 58 7.30 7.35 6.70
C LYS A 58 6.03 6.62 7.17
N LYS A 59 5.38 7.08 8.24
CA LYS A 59 4.06 6.57 8.67
C LYS A 59 3.02 6.71 7.56
N ASN A 60 2.94 7.89 6.94
CA ASN A 60 2.01 8.14 5.84
C ASN A 60 2.31 7.25 4.61
N GLN A 61 3.59 7.07 4.27
CA GLN A 61 4.00 6.20 3.17
C GLN A 61 3.62 4.73 3.42
N LEU A 62 3.94 4.22 4.61
CA LEU A 62 3.59 2.86 5.01
C LEU A 62 2.08 2.64 5.08
N LEU A 63 1.33 3.60 5.62
CA LEU A 63 -0.13 3.56 5.65
C LEU A 63 -0.71 3.47 4.23
N ALA A 64 -0.23 4.31 3.32
CA ALA A 64 -0.70 4.33 1.94
C ALA A 64 -0.42 3.03 1.19
N LEU A 65 0.80 2.50 1.31
CA LEU A 65 1.19 1.26 0.65
C LEU A 65 0.47 0.04 1.26
N ALA A 66 0.29 0.00 2.58
CA ALA A 66 -0.48 -1.05 3.23
C ALA A 66 -1.96 -0.99 2.87
N THR A 67 -2.54 0.21 2.79
CA THR A 67 -3.93 0.40 2.34
C THR A 67 -4.08 -0.05 0.90
N PHE A 68 -3.13 0.31 0.03
CA PHE A 68 -3.08 -0.16 -1.36
C PHE A 68 -3.05 -1.69 -1.43
N PHE A 69 -2.17 -2.34 -0.64
CA PHE A 69 -2.12 -3.81 -0.59
C PHE A 69 -3.48 -4.41 -0.25
N TYR A 70 -4.14 -3.96 0.83
CA TYR A 70 -5.45 -4.50 1.20
C TYR A 70 -6.56 -4.14 0.19
N ALA A 71 -6.56 -2.93 -0.38
CA ALA A 71 -7.55 -2.47 -1.36
C ALA A 71 -7.43 -3.24 -2.68
N MET A 72 -6.22 -3.64 -3.05
CA MET A 72 -5.91 -4.49 -4.20
C MET A 72 -6.05 -5.99 -3.89
N GLN A 73 -6.66 -6.34 -2.76
CA GLN A 73 -6.90 -7.73 -2.33
C GLN A 73 -5.60 -8.53 -2.18
N GLY A 74 -4.54 -7.87 -1.71
CA GLY A 74 -3.19 -8.43 -1.57
C GLY A 74 -3.11 -9.73 -0.78
N GLU A 75 -4.02 -9.92 0.18
CA GLU A 75 -4.15 -11.16 0.95
C GLU A 75 -4.48 -12.37 0.07
N HIS A 76 -5.08 -12.16 -1.10
CA HIS A 76 -5.49 -13.21 -2.05
C HIS A 76 -4.56 -13.36 -3.25
N TRP A 77 -3.49 -12.56 -3.33
CA TRP A 77 -2.48 -12.74 -4.36
C TRP A 77 -1.82 -14.13 -4.22
N PRO A 78 -1.33 -14.74 -5.32
CA PRO A 78 -0.56 -15.97 -5.21
C PRO A 78 0.67 -15.77 -4.31
N ASP A 79 1.03 -16.79 -3.52
CA ASP A 79 2.19 -16.72 -2.61
C ASP A 79 3.49 -16.42 -3.35
N THR A 80 3.59 -16.95 -4.57
CA THR A 80 4.68 -16.71 -5.52
C THR A 80 4.10 -16.36 -6.87
N ILE A 81 4.49 -15.21 -7.43
CA ILE A 81 4.11 -14.77 -8.76
C ILE A 81 5.37 -14.67 -9.61
N GLU A 82 5.38 -15.37 -10.74
CA GLU A 82 6.48 -15.27 -11.71
C GLU A 82 6.37 -13.94 -12.48
N SER A 83 7.52 -13.30 -12.69
CA SER A 83 7.67 -12.09 -13.49
C SER A 83 8.92 -12.18 -14.34
N ASP A 84 9.01 -11.33 -15.37
CA ASP A 84 10.16 -11.19 -16.27
C ASP A 84 11.53 -11.09 -15.54
N PHE A 85 11.51 -10.65 -14.27
CA PHE A 85 12.70 -10.38 -13.47
C PHE A 85 12.90 -11.33 -12.28
N GLY A 86 12.02 -12.32 -12.06
CA GLY A 86 12.12 -13.29 -10.97
C GLY A 86 10.81 -13.49 -10.18
N ILE A 87 10.91 -14.21 -9.05
CA ILE A 87 9.75 -14.58 -8.22
C ILE A 87 9.39 -13.41 -7.28
N VAL A 88 8.17 -12.92 -7.42
CA VAL A 88 7.51 -11.99 -6.49
C VAL A 88 6.89 -12.82 -5.37
N ARG A 89 7.18 -12.50 -4.11
CA ARG A 89 6.56 -13.19 -2.97
C ARG A 89 5.58 -12.27 -2.26
N ARG A 90 4.34 -12.74 -2.07
CA ARG A 90 3.30 -12.01 -1.33
C ARG A 90 3.75 -11.69 0.09
N ASP A 91 4.44 -12.63 0.74
CA ASP A 91 4.88 -12.53 2.15
C ASP A 91 5.93 -11.46 2.42
N ARG A 92 6.43 -10.77 1.38
CA ARG A 92 7.35 -9.63 1.54
C ARG A 92 6.62 -8.30 1.66
N TRP A 93 5.37 -8.23 1.23
CA TRP A 93 4.52 -7.09 1.56
C TRP A 93 4.13 -7.17 3.03
N LEU A 94 4.10 -6.02 3.70
CA LEU A 94 3.72 -5.91 5.12
C LEU A 94 4.69 -6.62 6.10
N ASP A 95 5.88 -7.02 5.65
CA ASP A 95 6.94 -7.54 6.51
C ASP A 95 7.67 -6.38 7.22
N TYR A 96 7.51 -6.28 8.55
CA TYR A 96 8.15 -5.24 9.37
C TYR A 96 9.69 -5.28 9.34
N THR A 97 10.29 -6.39 8.91
CA THR A 97 11.75 -6.55 8.82
C THR A 97 12.33 -6.05 7.50
N LYS A 98 11.47 -5.64 6.55
CA LYS A 98 11.87 -5.16 5.23
C LYS A 98 11.40 -3.73 5.02
N ASP A 99 12.30 -2.90 4.51
CA ASP A 99 11.94 -1.55 4.06
C ASP A 99 11.00 -1.67 2.84
N GLU A 100 9.99 -0.82 2.77
CA GLU A 100 9.02 -0.81 1.68
C GLU A 100 9.65 -0.50 0.32
N CYS A 101 10.82 0.13 0.29
CA CYS A 101 11.62 0.31 -0.91
C CYS A 101 12.18 -1.02 -1.46
N LEU A 102 12.00 -2.12 -0.74
CA LEU A 102 12.30 -3.48 -1.18
C LEU A 102 11.02 -4.29 -1.52
N TRP A 103 9.84 -3.70 -1.36
CA TRP A 103 8.59 -4.31 -1.80
C TRP A 103 8.55 -4.31 -3.33
N TYR A 104 7.87 -5.30 -3.90
CA TYR A 104 7.90 -5.52 -5.34
C TYR A 104 7.32 -4.34 -6.12
N SER A 105 8.07 -3.88 -7.12
CA SER A 105 7.62 -2.96 -8.17
C SER A 105 8.35 -3.32 -9.47
N LYS A 106 7.65 -3.56 -10.60
CA LYS A 106 8.28 -4.04 -11.85
C LYS A 106 9.46 -3.19 -12.30
N GLN A 107 9.38 -1.86 -12.15
CA GLN A 107 10.44 -0.95 -12.56
C GLN A 107 11.71 -1.11 -11.72
N SER A 108 11.61 -1.81 -10.59
CA SER A 108 12.66 -2.01 -9.61
C SER A 108 13.31 -3.36 -9.63
N GLY A 109 12.87 -4.25 -10.54
CA GLY A 109 13.17 -5.67 -10.42
C GLY A 109 12.82 -6.22 -9.03
N PRO A 110 12.97 -7.52 -8.80
CA PRO A 110 13.11 -8.00 -7.43
C PRO A 110 14.49 -7.54 -6.95
N ALA A 111 14.52 -6.64 -5.96
CA ALA A 111 15.75 -6.27 -5.25
C ALA A 111 16.48 -7.48 -4.60
N PHE A 112 15.91 -8.69 -4.70
CA PHE A 112 16.49 -9.93 -4.22
C PHE A 112 16.09 -11.07 -5.18
N LEU A 113 16.86 -11.23 -6.25
CA LEU A 113 17.10 -12.54 -6.81
C LEU A 113 17.90 -13.34 -5.80
N THR A 114 17.24 -14.14 -4.99
CA THR A 114 17.86 -15.34 -4.42
C THR A 114 16.89 -16.48 -4.64
N LYS A 115 17.14 -17.27 -5.69
CA LYS A 115 17.05 -18.72 -5.51
C LYS A 115 17.96 -19.00 -4.32
N GLU A 116 17.35 -19.51 -3.25
CA GLU A 116 17.98 -20.26 -2.16
C GLU A 116 19.33 -19.74 -1.66
N ASP A 117 19.33 -19.31 -0.39
CA ASP A 117 20.52 -19.25 0.46
C ASP A 117 21.55 -20.33 0.11
N HIS A 118 22.59 -19.96 -0.64
CA HIS A 118 23.95 -20.48 -0.48
C HIS A 118 24.91 -19.69 -1.37
N ASP A 119 25.88 -19.09 -0.70
CA ASP A 119 27.12 -18.48 -1.21
C ASP A 119 27.15 -16.95 -1.26
N SER A 120 27.76 -16.43 -0.19
CA SER A 120 28.28 -15.10 0.00
C SER A 120 29.43 -14.77 -0.96
N THR A 121 29.18 -14.78 -2.28
CA THR A 121 30.15 -14.38 -3.30
C THR A 121 29.56 -13.63 -4.51
N LEU A 122 28.31 -13.15 -4.45
CA LEU A 122 27.79 -12.20 -5.47
C LEU A 122 28.25 -10.76 -5.20
N ASN A 123 29.57 -10.55 -5.24
CA ASN A 123 30.16 -9.26 -5.58
C ASN A 123 30.20 -9.14 -7.12
N SER A 124 29.07 -8.85 -7.77
CA SER A 124 29.01 -8.25 -9.13
C SER A 124 27.57 -8.02 -9.61
N GLY A 125 27.14 -6.76 -9.69
CA GLY A 125 26.24 -6.29 -10.76
C GLY A 125 24.75 -6.04 -10.48
N LEU A 126 24.22 -6.23 -9.26
CA LEU A 126 22.79 -6.01 -8.97
C LEU A 126 22.48 -4.65 -8.28
N THR A 127 23.42 -3.73 -8.20
CA THR A 127 23.22 -2.39 -7.61
C THR A 127 22.42 -1.41 -8.48
N ASP A 128 22.11 -1.79 -9.72
CA ASP A 128 21.46 -0.90 -10.71
C ASP A 128 19.97 -1.21 -10.93
N LEU A 129 19.38 -2.09 -10.11
CA LEU A 129 17.94 -2.31 -10.16
C LEU A 129 17.23 -1.07 -9.60
N PRO A 130 16.34 -0.38 -10.36
CA PRO A 130 15.84 0.93 -9.98
C PRO A 130 14.91 0.85 -8.77
N SER A 131 15.38 1.07 -7.54
CA SER A 131 14.53 1.10 -6.34
C SER A 131 13.23 1.88 -6.61
N PRO A 132 12.06 1.42 -6.12
CA PRO A 132 10.83 2.17 -6.30
C PRO A 132 10.87 3.47 -5.50
N CYS A 133 11.88 3.66 -4.65
CA CYS A 133 12.12 4.87 -3.88
C CYS A 133 13.25 5.73 -4.45
N ASN A 134 13.19 7.02 -4.17
CA ASN A 134 14.31 7.94 -4.39
C ASN A 134 15.37 7.82 -3.28
N GLU A 135 16.43 8.63 -3.38
CA GLU A 135 17.55 8.69 -2.42
C GLU A 135 17.13 9.00 -0.97
N LEU A 136 15.95 9.56 -0.76
CA LEU A 136 15.38 9.86 0.56
C LEU A 136 14.50 8.72 1.10
N GLY A 137 14.40 7.60 0.38
CA GLY A 137 13.51 6.50 0.73
C GLY A 137 12.02 6.80 0.50
N LYS A 138 11.68 7.83 -0.30
CA LYS A 138 10.29 8.13 -0.64
C LYS A 138 9.88 7.37 -1.89
N TYR A 139 8.74 6.70 -1.84
CA TYR A 139 8.21 5.89 -2.93
C TYR A 139 7.82 6.75 -4.13
N THR A 140 8.26 6.35 -5.33
CA THR A 140 8.15 7.10 -6.59
C THR A 140 7.48 6.31 -7.71
N SER A 141 7.52 4.98 -7.66
CA SER A 141 6.97 4.11 -8.70
C SER A 141 6.30 2.86 -8.11
N LEU A 142 4.98 2.78 -8.27
CA LEU A 142 4.15 1.64 -7.87
C LEU A 142 3.73 0.86 -9.11
N SER A 143 4.40 -0.26 -9.37
CA SER A 143 4.16 -1.06 -10.57
C SER A 143 3.91 -2.52 -10.23
N LEU A 144 2.67 -2.97 -10.40
CA LEU A 144 2.32 -4.38 -10.35
C LEU A 144 2.28 -5.02 -11.74
N ALA A 145 2.71 -4.33 -12.81
CA ALA A 145 2.62 -4.86 -14.17
C ALA A 145 3.54 -6.06 -14.45
N GLY A 146 3.24 -6.81 -15.52
CA GLY A 146 4.12 -7.87 -16.03
C GLY A 146 4.21 -9.12 -15.17
N LEU A 147 3.14 -9.42 -14.45
CA LEU A 147 3.01 -10.65 -13.69
C LEU A 147 2.45 -11.74 -14.63
N GLU A 148 3.22 -12.78 -14.92
CA GLU A 148 2.90 -13.76 -15.98
C GLU A 148 1.56 -14.46 -15.76
N MET A 149 1.24 -14.73 -14.49
CA MET A 149 -0.01 -15.36 -14.04
C MET A 149 -1.04 -14.33 -13.51
N GLY A 150 -0.70 -13.04 -13.56
CA GLY A 150 -1.46 -11.95 -12.95
C GLY A 150 -1.54 -12.04 -11.42
N LEU A 151 -2.42 -11.22 -10.84
CA LEU A 151 -2.62 -11.12 -9.39
C LEU A 151 -3.67 -12.09 -8.83
N GLY A 152 -4.24 -12.98 -9.66
CA GLY A 152 -5.31 -13.90 -9.24
C GLY A 152 -6.63 -13.21 -8.88
N LEU A 153 -6.90 -12.02 -9.42
CA LEU A 153 -8.02 -11.15 -9.01
C LEU A 153 -9.36 -11.45 -9.71
N THR A 154 -9.52 -12.63 -10.31
CA THR A 154 -10.76 -13.02 -10.99
C THR A 154 -11.93 -13.06 -10.00
N GLY A 155 -13.01 -12.32 -10.29
CA GLY A 155 -14.19 -12.22 -9.42
C GLY A 155 -13.99 -11.35 -8.18
N MET A 156 -12.85 -10.66 -8.07
CA MET A 156 -12.58 -9.72 -6.98
C MET A 156 -12.93 -8.29 -7.37
N ASN A 157 -12.96 -7.40 -6.38
CA ASN A 157 -13.26 -5.98 -6.56
C ASN A 157 -12.11 -5.08 -6.06
N PRO A 158 -10.91 -5.14 -6.68
CA PRO A 158 -9.80 -4.25 -6.33
C PRO A 158 -10.11 -2.79 -6.68
N PHE A 159 -9.50 -1.87 -5.95
CA PHE A 159 -9.60 -0.43 -6.21
C PHE A 159 -8.35 0.32 -5.71
N LEU A 160 -8.09 1.49 -6.28
CA LEU A 160 -7.08 2.42 -5.77
C LEU A 160 -7.66 3.21 -4.58
N PRO A 161 -7.05 3.14 -3.39
CA PRO A 161 -7.54 3.86 -2.22
C PRO A 161 -7.11 5.33 -2.25
N SER A 162 -7.85 6.21 -1.56
CA SER A 162 -7.56 7.65 -1.50
C SER A 162 -6.22 7.95 -0.80
N GLU A 163 -5.78 7.07 0.10
CA GLU A 163 -4.48 7.14 0.78
C GLU A 163 -3.30 7.11 -0.19
N ILE A 164 -3.49 6.71 -1.45
CA ILE A 164 -2.43 6.80 -2.48
C ILE A 164 -1.91 8.24 -2.64
N ALA A 165 -2.74 9.25 -2.37
CA ALA A 165 -2.35 10.66 -2.39
C ALA A 165 -1.36 11.05 -1.27
N LEU A 166 -1.22 10.22 -0.22
CA LEU A 166 -0.20 10.43 0.82
C LEU A 166 1.21 10.16 0.29
N LEU A 167 1.34 9.41 -0.82
CA LEU A 167 2.62 9.17 -1.50
C LEU A 167 3.01 10.41 -2.33
N SER A 168 3.38 11.49 -1.63
CA SER A 168 3.71 12.80 -2.23
C SER A 168 4.81 12.78 -3.30
N SER A 169 5.68 11.76 -3.33
CA SER A 169 6.73 11.59 -4.34
C SER A 169 6.35 10.60 -5.46
N LEU A 170 5.16 10.01 -5.41
CA LEU A 170 4.71 9.05 -6.40
C LEU A 170 4.52 9.74 -7.77
N SER A 171 5.20 9.20 -8.76
CA SER A 171 5.21 9.71 -10.13
C SER A 171 4.66 8.70 -11.13
N ARG A 172 4.63 7.42 -10.77
CA ARG A 172 4.13 6.34 -11.62
C ARG A 172 3.25 5.38 -10.84
N ILE A 173 2.10 5.08 -11.43
CA ILE A 173 1.27 3.94 -11.08
C ILE A 173 1.13 3.08 -12.34
N ASP A 174 1.45 1.80 -12.23
CA ASP A 174 1.37 0.85 -13.33
C ASP A 174 0.70 -0.46 -12.89
N LEU A 175 -0.56 -0.59 -13.29
CA LEU A 175 -1.40 -1.75 -13.07
C LEU A 175 -1.67 -2.51 -14.37
N GLY A 176 -0.92 -2.22 -15.45
CA GLY A 176 -1.05 -2.90 -16.74
C GLY A 176 -0.87 -4.42 -16.63
N ASP A 177 -1.47 -5.16 -17.55
CA ASP A 177 -1.26 -6.62 -17.69
C ASP A 177 -1.57 -7.47 -16.44
N ASN A 178 -2.48 -7.02 -15.56
CA ASN A 178 -2.82 -7.71 -14.30
C ASN A 178 -4.16 -8.45 -14.30
N SER A 179 -4.83 -8.57 -15.45
CA SER A 179 -6.14 -9.23 -15.58
C SER A 179 -7.21 -8.73 -14.60
N ILE A 180 -7.10 -7.47 -14.15
CA ILE A 180 -8.10 -6.79 -13.33
C ILE A 180 -9.33 -6.52 -14.19
N GLN A 181 -10.50 -7.01 -13.76
CA GLN A 181 -11.76 -7.01 -14.52
C GLN A 181 -12.83 -6.09 -13.91
N VAL A 182 -12.44 -5.10 -13.12
CA VAL A 182 -13.41 -4.13 -12.56
C VAL A 182 -13.62 -2.95 -13.51
N PRO A 183 -14.81 -2.33 -13.51
CA PRO A 183 -15.03 -1.09 -14.25
C PRO A 183 -14.03 0.00 -13.84
N LEU A 184 -13.57 0.80 -14.80
CA LEU A 184 -12.58 1.86 -14.57
C LEU A 184 -13.00 2.82 -13.43
N ALA A 185 -14.29 3.19 -13.41
CA ALA A 185 -14.86 4.08 -12.40
C ALA A 185 -14.84 3.50 -10.98
N LYS A 186 -14.72 2.17 -10.83
CA LYS A 186 -14.51 1.52 -9.53
C LYS A 186 -13.03 1.36 -9.18
N LEU A 187 -12.15 1.26 -10.19
CA LEU A 187 -10.72 1.10 -9.99
C LEU A 187 -10.05 2.42 -9.58
N ILE A 188 -10.41 3.52 -10.22
CA ILE A 188 -9.73 4.81 -10.02
C ILE A 188 -10.29 5.55 -8.81
N SER A 189 -9.39 6.08 -7.99
CA SER A 189 -9.72 7.03 -6.93
C SER A 189 -9.70 8.48 -7.48
N PRO A 190 -10.69 9.34 -7.12
CA PRO A 190 -10.69 10.76 -7.50
C PRO A 190 -9.46 11.53 -7.03
N GLU A 191 -8.81 11.09 -5.95
CA GLU A 191 -7.62 11.72 -5.40
C GLU A 191 -6.42 11.66 -6.36
N LEU A 192 -6.42 10.76 -7.35
CA LEU A 192 -5.40 10.75 -8.41
C LEU A 192 -5.33 12.09 -9.17
N TYR A 193 -6.44 12.84 -9.26
CA TYR A 193 -6.48 14.15 -9.91
C TYR A 193 -5.74 15.23 -9.11
N GLU A 194 -5.62 15.05 -7.79
CA GLU A 194 -4.93 15.98 -6.89
C GLU A 194 -3.43 15.70 -6.79
N MET A 195 -2.96 14.57 -7.33
CA MET A 195 -1.57 14.15 -7.28
C MET A 195 -0.72 14.91 -8.32
N THR A 196 -0.27 16.12 -7.97
CA THR A 196 0.57 16.96 -8.85
C THR A 196 1.91 16.33 -9.22
N GLY A 197 2.35 15.28 -8.53
CA GLY A 197 3.55 14.51 -8.81
C GLY A 197 3.36 13.38 -9.83
N LEU A 198 2.12 12.93 -10.07
CA LEU A 198 1.84 11.79 -10.94
C LEU A 198 2.11 12.16 -12.42
N ARG A 199 2.88 11.33 -13.12
CA ARG A 199 3.33 11.53 -14.51
C ARG A 199 2.90 10.40 -15.42
N SER A 200 2.80 9.19 -14.88
CA SER A 200 2.42 8.00 -15.62
C SER A 200 1.37 7.21 -14.86
N LEU A 201 0.25 6.94 -15.53
CA LEU A 201 -0.83 6.09 -15.04
C LEU A 201 -1.13 5.05 -16.13
N LEU A 202 -0.70 3.82 -15.89
CA LEU A 202 -0.92 2.69 -16.78
C LEU A 202 -1.94 1.76 -16.13
N LEU A 203 -3.02 1.47 -16.84
CA LEU A 203 -4.16 0.73 -16.34
C LEU A 203 -4.41 -0.53 -17.18
N PRO A 204 -5.15 -1.53 -16.64
CA PRO A 204 -5.46 -2.75 -17.36
C PRO A 204 -6.16 -2.48 -18.71
N ALA A 205 -5.76 -3.20 -19.76
CA ALA A 205 -6.25 -2.99 -21.12
C ALA A 205 -7.71 -3.44 -21.37
N LYS A 206 -8.31 -4.20 -20.44
CA LYS A 206 -9.67 -4.73 -20.57
C LYS A 206 -10.58 -4.10 -19.53
N LEU A 207 -11.15 -2.96 -19.89
CA LEU A 207 -12.15 -2.24 -19.11
C LEU A 207 -13.51 -2.56 -19.74
N GLU A 208 -14.29 -3.43 -19.11
CA GLU A 208 -15.70 -3.64 -19.48
C GLU A 208 -16.61 -2.59 -18.85
#